data_AF-A0A2D5MSZ3-F1
#
_entry.id   AF-A0A2D5MSZ3-F1
#
_cell.length_a   1.000
_cell.length_b   1.000
_cell.length_c   1.000
_cell.angle_alpha   90.00
_cell.angle_beta   90.00
_cell.angle_gamma   90.00
#
_symmetry.space_group_name_H-M   'P 1'
#
loop_
_entity.id
_entity.type
_entity.pdbx_description
1 polymer ?
#
loop_
_entity_poly.entity_id
_entity_poly.type
_entity_poly.pdbx_seq_one_letter_code
_entity_poly.pdbx_strand_id
1 'polypeptide(L)'
;MRFFILLILLFLHLARGEVQFLNSDSSEWEMISKMHVEHVISAADINLTQIAEEVWAELVTSCPSLPSKPRINIFFDYALENTSVLAFASQTLYLTSSLVWVSTIYDTMKKKMDSTPGTREDMIIGFNPNPPNGWFVDKNCTDISYRYHLRTVMKHELLHGIIFAGSVRKWNNQWEVGFNSFGKCYPRLYDTLIRFSDNTSILSPNTSCNLRRDLEGYGLYIDGIQLYNPYYYRGGSSISHHWYNDHLMYPNISPMKCLDLAHQEAVILAKLGLECTVGNTTYKSGASKNEYRGILFIFTLIILLY
;
A
#
# COMPACT_ATOMS: atom_id res chain seq x y z
N MET A 1 3.24 -38.09 -9.05
CA MET A 1 2.71 -36.92 -9.79
C MET A 1 1.65 -36.13 -9.02
N ARG A 2 0.62 -36.78 -8.41
CA ARG A 2 -0.43 -36.08 -7.60
C ARG A 2 0.13 -35.26 -6.41
N PHE A 3 1.15 -35.76 -5.72
CA PHE A 3 1.83 -35.02 -4.63
C PHE A 3 2.58 -33.75 -5.10
N PHE A 4 3.09 -33.75 -6.34
CA PHE A 4 3.85 -32.62 -6.89
C PHE A 4 2.91 -31.46 -7.26
N ILE A 5 1.69 -31.77 -7.73
CA ILE A 5 0.66 -30.76 -8.05
C ILE A 5 0.15 -30.06 -6.78
N LEU A 6 -0.02 -30.80 -5.68
CA LEU A 6 -0.44 -30.22 -4.40
C LEU A 6 0.63 -29.28 -3.81
N LEU A 7 1.91 -29.64 -3.95
CA LEU A 7 3.03 -28.81 -3.49
C LEU A 7 3.13 -27.51 -4.30
N ILE A 8 2.98 -27.58 -5.63
CA ILE A 8 3.00 -26.41 -6.52
C ILE A 8 1.83 -25.47 -6.25
N LEU A 9 0.64 -26.03 -5.98
CA LEU A 9 -0.50 -25.22 -5.56
C LEU A 9 -0.21 -24.52 -4.22
N LEU A 10 0.40 -25.16 -3.24
CA LEU A 10 0.70 -24.51 -1.95
C LEU A 10 1.64 -23.29 -2.09
N PHE A 11 2.63 -23.32 -2.98
CA PHE A 11 3.58 -22.21 -3.18
C PHE A 11 3.01 -21.04 -4.02
N LEU A 12 1.89 -21.23 -4.72
CA LEU A 12 1.27 -20.19 -5.56
C LEU A 12 0.42 -19.16 -4.80
N HIS A 13 0.26 -19.32 -3.49
CA HIS A 13 -0.73 -18.52 -2.75
C HIS A 13 -0.13 -17.35 -1.98
N LEU A 14 1.19 -17.25 -1.85
CA LEU A 14 1.81 -16.17 -1.08
C LEU A 14 2.94 -15.52 -1.89
N ALA A 15 2.93 -14.20 -1.94
CA ALA A 15 3.99 -13.39 -2.53
C ALA A 15 4.29 -12.19 -1.65
N ARG A 16 5.41 -11.52 -1.89
CA ARG A 16 5.71 -10.22 -1.30
C ARG A 16 5.41 -9.13 -2.33
N GLY A 17 4.69 -8.10 -1.89
CA GLY A 17 4.52 -6.89 -2.68
C GLY A 17 5.83 -6.14 -2.85
N GLU A 18 5.94 -5.42 -3.96
CA GLU A 18 6.94 -4.39 -4.21
C GLU A 18 6.97 -3.39 -3.05
N VAL A 19 8.18 -3.04 -2.62
CA VAL A 19 8.42 -2.05 -1.56
C VAL A 19 8.03 -0.67 -2.06
N GLN A 20 7.18 0.02 -1.31
CA GLN A 20 6.85 1.42 -1.55
C GLN A 20 7.72 2.29 -0.65
N PHE A 21 8.26 3.37 -1.19
CA PHE A 21 9.15 4.27 -0.47
C PHE A 21 8.53 5.65 -0.38
N LEU A 22 8.44 6.16 0.84
CA LEU A 22 8.09 7.55 1.10
C LEU A 22 9.36 8.38 1.24
N ASN A 23 9.48 9.39 0.39
CA ASN A 23 10.65 10.26 0.35
C ASN A 23 10.31 11.64 0.89
N SER A 24 11.32 12.33 1.42
CA SER A 24 11.31 13.79 1.54
C SER A 24 11.66 14.42 0.20
N ASP A 25 11.16 15.62 -0.07
CA ASP A 25 11.77 16.47 -1.09
C ASP A 25 13.20 16.85 -0.68
N SER A 26 14.14 16.88 -1.62
CA SER A 26 15.55 17.13 -1.30
C SER A 26 15.80 18.56 -0.82
N SER A 27 15.03 19.54 -1.33
CA SER A 27 15.15 20.93 -0.90
C SER A 27 14.57 21.12 0.51
N GLU A 28 13.47 20.43 0.82
CA GLU A 28 12.89 20.41 2.16
C GLU A 28 13.84 19.75 3.16
N TRP A 29 14.43 18.59 2.81
CA TRP A 29 15.41 17.89 3.62
C TRP A 29 16.61 18.78 3.98
N GLU A 30 17.17 19.46 2.98
CA GLU A 30 18.28 20.38 3.19
C GLU A 30 17.88 21.57 4.08
N MET A 31 16.69 22.13 3.85
CA MET A 31 16.17 23.25 4.64
C MET A 31 16.06 22.86 6.11
N ILE A 32 15.35 21.78 6.44
CA ILE A 32 15.15 21.37 7.83
C ILE A 32 16.45 20.95 8.52
N SER A 33 17.40 20.37 7.78
CA SER A 33 18.71 19.98 8.32
C SER A 33 19.54 21.17 8.83
N LYS A 34 19.21 22.39 8.39
CA LYS A 34 19.86 23.63 8.82
C LYS A 34 19.13 24.31 9.98
N MET A 35 17.93 23.85 10.33
CA MET A 35 17.13 24.43 11.41
C MET A 35 17.47 23.77 12.73
N HIS A 36 17.42 24.53 13.82
CA HIS A 36 17.59 23.99 15.16
C HIS A 36 16.23 23.60 15.75
N VAL A 37 16.19 22.43 16.39
CA VAL A 37 15.03 21.95 17.16
C VAL A 37 15.53 21.50 18.53
N GLU A 38 14.87 21.97 19.57
CA GLU A 38 15.11 21.53 20.94
C GLU A 38 14.43 20.17 21.17
N HIS A 39 14.98 19.36 22.09
CA HIS A 39 14.37 18.11 22.54
C HIS A 39 14.08 17.08 21.43
N VAL A 40 15.11 16.75 20.64
CA VAL A 40 15.06 15.64 19.70
C VAL A 40 15.02 14.31 20.48
N ILE A 41 13.98 13.51 20.23
CA ILE A 41 13.81 12.19 20.84
C ILE A 41 14.65 11.18 20.06
N SER A 42 15.45 10.38 20.77
CA SER A 42 16.22 9.29 20.15
C SER A 42 15.29 8.20 19.63
N ALA A 43 15.64 7.57 18.50
CA ALA A 43 14.93 6.40 17.99
C ALA A 43 14.78 5.28 19.04
N ALA A 44 15.78 5.10 19.91
CA ALA A 44 15.73 4.10 20.98
C ALA A 44 14.65 4.38 22.03
N ASP A 45 14.25 5.63 22.20
CA ASP A 45 13.23 6.06 23.17
C ASP A 45 11.81 6.07 22.55
N ILE A 46 11.69 5.84 21.24
CA ILE A 46 10.41 5.79 20.53
C ILE A 46 9.87 4.37 20.53
N ASN A 47 8.73 4.15 21.19
CA ASN A 47 8.01 2.88 21.11
C ASN A 47 7.18 2.78 19.82
N LEU A 48 7.82 2.40 18.71
CA LEU A 48 7.16 2.28 17.40
C LEU A 48 5.95 1.35 17.42
N THR A 49 6.03 0.21 18.12
CA THR A 49 4.94 -0.77 18.18
C THR A 49 3.69 -0.17 18.81
N GLN A 50 3.83 0.51 19.95
CA GLN A 50 2.69 1.17 20.60
C GLN A 50 2.10 2.27 19.70
N ILE A 51 2.94 3.09 19.06
CA ILE A 51 2.45 4.14 18.15
C ILE A 51 1.70 3.52 16.96
N ALA A 52 2.20 2.41 16.41
CA ALA A 52 1.52 1.69 15.33
C ALA A 52 0.17 1.10 15.74
N GLU A 53 0.05 0.55 16.94
CA GLU A 53 -1.23 0.08 17.47
C GLU A 53 -2.24 1.23 17.63
N GLU A 54 -1.79 2.39 18.12
CA GLU A 54 -2.64 3.57 18.26
C GLU A 54 -3.09 4.12 16.89
N VAL A 55 -2.15 4.27 15.95
CA VAL A 55 -2.45 4.74 14.59
C VAL A 55 -3.34 3.75 13.85
N TRP A 56 -3.14 2.45 14.03
CA TRP A 56 -4.01 1.43 13.47
C TRP A 56 -5.43 1.52 14.05
N ALA A 57 -5.58 1.74 15.36
CA ALA A 57 -6.89 1.93 15.98
C ALA A 57 -7.63 3.16 15.44
N GLU A 58 -6.89 4.26 15.16
CA GLU A 58 -7.43 5.44 14.48
C GLU A 58 -7.90 5.11 13.06
N LEU A 59 -7.13 4.32 12.30
CA LEU A 59 -7.52 3.84 10.97
C LEU A 59 -8.74 2.91 11.02
N VAL A 60 -8.84 2.00 11.99
CA VAL A 60 -10.01 1.13 12.17
C VAL A 60 -11.25 1.96 12.53
N THR A 61 -11.10 3.01 13.32
CA THR A 61 -12.20 3.94 13.63
C THR A 61 -12.69 4.63 12.36
N SER A 62 -11.76 5.07 11.51
CA SER A 62 -12.08 5.71 10.24
C SER A 62 -12.61 4.72 9.20
N CYS A 63 -12.11 3.48 9.20
CA CYS A 63 -12.43 2.43 8.24
C CYS A 63 -12.82 1.12 8.97
N PRO A 64 -14.05 1.00 9.50
CA PRO A 64 -14.46 -0.09 10.41
C PRO A 64 -14.40 -1.50 9.83
N SER A 65 -14.20 -1.63 8.52
CA SER A 65 -14.02 -2.93 7.86
C SER A 65 -12.64 -3.56 8.10
N LEU A 66 -11.64 -2.77 8.52
CA LEU A 66 -10.29 -3.25 8.83
C LEU A 66 -10.29 -4.23 10.02
N PRO A 67 -9.37 -5.22 10.05
CA PRO A 67 -9.25 -6.12 11.19
C PRO A 67 -8.73 -5.37 12.41
N SER A 68 -9.21 -5.76 13.59
CA SER A 68 -8.80 -5.11 14.84
C SER A 68 -7.36 -5.40 15.25
N LYS A 69 -6.78 -6.51 14.79
CA LYS A 69 -5.45 -7.01 15.19
C LYS A 69 -4.63 -7.48 13.98
N PRO A 70 -4.03 -6.55 13.21
CA PRO A 70 -3.14 -6.92 12.11
C PRO A 70 -1.81 -7.44 12.67
N ARG A 71 -1.10 -8.27 11.90
CA ARG A 71 0.29 -8.65 12.22
C ARG A 71 1.24 -7.72 11.47
N ILE A 72 1.64 -6.64 12.12
CA ILE A 72 2.54 -5.63 11.57
C ILE A 72 3.94 -5.89 12.14
N ASN A 73 4.93 -6.09 11.27
CA ASN A 73 6.32 -6.03 11.66
C ASN A 73 6.85 -4.63 11.39
N ILE A 74 7.08 -3.88 12.47
CA ILE A 74 7.50 -2.49 12.43
C ILE A 74 8.83 -2.32 13.16
N PHE A 75 9.76 -1.59 12.54
CA PHE A 75 11.07 -1.33 13.11
C PHE A 75 11.71 -0.05 12.54
N PHE A 76 12.76 0.42 13.21
CA PHE A 76 13.68 1.39 12.62
C PHE A 76 14.71 0.67 11.74
N ASP A 77 14.76 1.04 10.46
CA ASP A 77 15.71 0.50 9.50
C ASP A 77 16.91 1.43 9.36
N TYR A 78 18.03 1.04 9.98
CA TYR A 78 19.27 1.79 9.96
C TYR A 78 19.90 1.87 8.57
N ALA A 79 19.48 1.06 7.60
CA ALA A 79 19.90 1.20 6.20
C ALA A 79 19.34 2.47 5.53
N LEU A 80 18.30 3.09 6.11
CA LEU A 80 17.73 4.34 5.63
C LEU A 80 18.47 5.58 6.16
N GLU A 81 19.36 5.43 7.13
CA GLU A 81 20.17 6.54 7.64
C GLU A 81 20.94 7.21 6.51
N ASN A 82 21.02 8.54 6.57
CA ASN A 82 21.69 9.37 5.56
C ASN A 82 21.07 9.30 4.14
N THR A 83 19.88 8.73 4.00
CA THR A 83 19.05 8.83 2.79
C THR A 83 17.93 9.84 2.99
N SER A 84 17.30 10.32 1.92
CA SER A 84 16.08 11.13 1.99
C SER A 84 14.80 10.31 2.17
N VAL A 85 14.91 8.99 2.37
CA VAL A 85 13.77 8.09 2.58
C VAL A 85 13.34 8.21 4.04
N LEU A 86 12.05 8.47 4.25
CA LEU A 86 11.44 8.58 5.58
C LEU A 86 11.01 7.20 6.09
N ALA A 87 10.39 6.41 5.23
CA ALA A 87 9.93 5.07 5.54
C ALA A 87 9.71 4.25 4.26
N PHE A 88 9.45 2.97 4.45
CA PHE A 88 8.93 2.09 3.41
C PHE A 88 7.92 1.10 3.98
N ALA A 89 7.06 0.58 3.10
CA ALA A 89 6.17 -0.52 3.41
C ALA A 89 6.23 -1.60 2.33
N SER A 90 5.98 -2.83 2.76
CA SER A 90 5.64 -3.92 1.85
C SER A 90 4.52 -4.79 2.44
N GLN A 91 3.76 -5.42 1.55
CA GLN A 91 2.61 -6.24 1.89
C GLN A 91 2.93 -7.72 1.70
N THR A 92 2.34 -8.59 2.52
CA THR A 92 2.18 -10.00 2.17
C THR A 92 0.93 -10.11 1.30
N LEU A 93 1.07 -10.74 0.13
CA LEU A 93 0.03 -10.87 -0.86
C LEU A 93 -0.49 -12.30 -0.92
N TYR A 94 -1.79 -12.43 -1.19
CA TYR A 94 -2.49 -13.68 -1.45
C TYR A 94 -3.16 -13.67 -2.82
N LEU A 95 -3.03 -14.77 -3.57
CA LEU A 95 -3.69 -14.91 -4.87
C LEU A 95 -5.12 -15.41 -4.67
N THR A 96 -6.09 -14.60 -5.06
CA THR A 96 -7.51 -14.94 -4.95
C THR A 96 -7.97 -15.93 -6.02
N SER A 97 -9.16 -16.52 -5.83
CA SER A 97 -9.81 -17.35 -6.86
C SER A 97 -10.13 -16.59 -8.15
N SER A 98 -10.28 -15.26 -8.09
CA SER A 98 -10.44 -14.39 -9.25
C SER A 98 -9.10 -14.08 -9.95
N LEU A 99 -8.01 -14.76 -9.56
CA LEU A 99 -6.68 -14.62 -10.16
C LEU A 99 -6.09 -13.21 -10.04
N VAL A 100 -6.44 -12.50 -8.96
CA VAL A 100 -5.84 -11.21 -8.59
C VAL A 100 -5.14 -11.31 -7.25
N TRP A 101 -4.00 -10.63 -7.11
CA TRP A 101 -3.29 -10.51 -5.85
C TRP A 101 -3.93 -9.44 -4.97
N VAL A 102 -4.16 -9.79 -3.71
CA VAL A 102 -4.65 -8.89 -2.67
C VAL A 102 -3.73 -8.99 -1.46
N SER A 103 -3.72 -7.98 -0.59
CA SER A 103 -3.02 -8.14 0.69
C SER A 103 -3.70 -9.19 1.57
N THR A 104 -2.94 -9.79 2.49
CA THR A 104 -3.52 -10.67 3.51
C THR A 104 -4.48 -9.93 4.44
N ILE A 105 -4.29 -8.63 4.67
CA ILE A 105 -5.25 -7.77 5.37
C ILE A 105 -6.59 -7.76 4.63
N TYR A 106 -6.60 -7.52 3.32
CA TYR A 106 -7.83 -7.49 2.54
C TYR A 106 -8.56 -8.84 2.56
N ASP A 107 -7.82 -9.94 2.44
CA ASP A 107 -8.40 -11.29 2.55
C ASP A 107 -9.02 -11.53 3.93
N THR A 108 -8.32 -11.14 4.99
CA THR A 108 -8.75 -11.19 6.39
C THR A 108 -10.05 -10.39 6.60
N MET A 109 -10.11 -9.16 6.06
CA MET A 109 -11.31 -8.30 6.07
C MET A 109 -12.50 -8.97 5.39
N LYS A 110 -12.32 -9.53 4.19
CA LYS A 110 -13.42 -10.15 3.42
C LYS A 110 -13.92 -11.44 4.07
N LYS A 111 -13.02 -12.22 4.68
CA LYS A 111 -13.37 -13.46 5.37
C LYS A 111 -13.88 -13.24 6.80
N LYS A 112 -13.75 -12.02 7.36
CA LYS A 112 -14.04 -11.69 8.76
C LYS A 112 -13.33 -12.63 9.74
N MET A 113 -12.07 -12.96 9.45
CA MET A 113 -11.22 -13.78 10.30
C MET A 113 -10.15 -12.91 10.94
N ASP A 114 -9.53 -13.36 12.03
CA ASP A 114 -8.48 -12.57 12.72
C ASP A 114 -7.07 -12.82 12.14
N SER A 115 -6.92 -13.70 11.15
CA SER A 115 -5.73 -13.83 10.29
C SER A 115 -5.85 -15.05 9.37
N THR A 116 -5.15 -15.01 8.23
CA THR A 116 -4.97 -16.19 7.38
C THR A 116 -3.93 -17.13 8.01
N PRO A 117 -4.28 -18.41 8.30
CA PRO A 117 -3.35 -19.38 8.87
C PRO A 117 -2.09 -19.54 8.00
N GLY A 118 -0.90 -19.55 8.62
CA GLY A 118 0.37 -19.85 7.95
C GLY A 118 1.19 -18.67 7.44
N THR A 119 0.69 -17.44 7.54
CA THR A 119 1.49 -16.22 7.29
C THR A 119 2.10 -15.71 8.59
N ARG A 120 3.36 -15.26 8.58
CA ARG A 120 4.03 -14.74 9.78
C ARG A 120 3.58 -13.30 10.07
N GLU A 121 3.52 -12.47 9.04
CA GLU A 121 3.25 -11.03 9.09
C GLU A 121 2.38 -10.62 7.89
N ASP A 122 1.46 -9.69 8.10
CA ASP A 122 0.61 -9.13 7.04
C ASP A 122 1.32 -8.03 6.26
N MET A 123 2.17 -7.26 6.93
CA MET A 123 2.98 -6.19 6.34
C MET A 123 4.28 -5.99 7.14
N ILE A 124 5.26 -5.39 6.48
CA ILE A 124 6.53 -4.96 7.08
C ILE A 124 6.68 -3.48 6.78
N ILE A 125 7.02 -2.70 7.80
CA ILE A 125 7.22 -1.26 7.69
C ILE A 125 8.54 -0.90 8.37
N GLY A 126 9.42 -0.24 7.64
CA GLY A 126 10.69 0.27 8.14
C GLY A 126 10.68 1.80 8.15
N PHE A 127 11.10 2.40 9.27
CA PHE A 127 11.24 3.85 9.41
C PHE A 127 12.71 4.23 9.48
N ASN A 128 13.07 5.38 8.91
CA ASN A 128 14.38 5.96 9.10
C ASN A 128 14.56 6.29 10.59
N PRO A 129 15.58 5.79 11.31
CA PRO A 129 15.78 6.12 12.72
C PRO A 129 16.09 7.60 12.94
N ASN A 130 16.73 8.25 11.98
CA ASN A 130 17.36 9.55 12.16
C ASN A 130 17.08 10.50 10.98
N PRO A 131 15.81 10.85 10.69
CA PRO A 131 15.54 11.97 9.79
C PRO A 131 16.05 13.29 10.43
N PRO A 132 16.26 14.36 9.64
CA PRO A 132 16.71 15.64 10.16
C PRO A 132 15.77 16.16 11.25
N ASN A 133 16.36 16.67 12.33
CA ASN A 133 15.67 17.09 13.57
C ASN A 133 14.87 15.98 14.28
N GLY A 134 15.03 14.73 13.87
CA GLY A 134 14.33 13.57 14.41
C GLY A 134 12.82 13.57 14.16
N TRP A 135 12.17 12.59 14.77
CA TRP A 135 10.72 12.41 14.65
C TRP A 135 9.97 13.29 15.65
N PHE A 136 8.85 13.84 15.21
CA PHE A 136 7.81 14.34 16.09
C PHE A 136 6.76 13.24 16.30
N VAL A 137 6.50 12.86 17.56
CA VAL A 137 5.76 11.64 17.92
C VAL A 137 4.40 11.90 18.57
N ASP A 138 4.13 13.15 18.99
CA ASP A 138 2.88 13.52 19.64
C ASP A 138 1.69 13.41 18.69
N LYS A 139 0.48 13.26 19.25
CA LYS A 139 -0.74 13.09 18.46
C LYS A 139 -1.21 14.38 17.78
N ASN A 140 -1.00 15.51 18.44
CA ASN A 140 -1.35 16.82 17.94
C ASN A 140 -0.10 17.51 17.41
N CYS A 141 -0.29 18.50 16.54
CA CYS A 141 0.82 19.07 15.77
C CYS A 141 1.08 20.53 16.11
N THR A 142 0.72 20.91 17.34
CA THR A 142 0.88 22.27 17.85
C THR A 142 2.34 22.68 17.89
N ASP A 143 3.24 21.75 18.23
CA ASP A 143 4.67 22.02 18.49
C ASP A 143 5.60 21.17 17.62
N ILE A 144 5.11 20.81 16.43
CA ILE A 144 5.86 19.97 15.49
C ILE A 144 7.22 20.58 15.12
N SER A 145 7.30 21.92 15.04
CA SER A 145 8.51 22.66 14.61
C SER A 145 9.02 22.10 13.27
N TYR A 146 10.32 22.13 13.01
CA TYR A 146 10.97 21.67 11.76
C TYR A 146 11.19 20.15 11.70
N ARG A 147 10.17 19.35 12.04
CA ARG A 147 10.24 17.88 12.10
C ARG A 147 9.18 17.21 11.23
N TYR A 148 9.42 15.95 10.89
CA TYR A 148 8.39 15.07 10.32
C TYR A 148 7.50 14.49 11.42
N HIS A 149 6.21 14.42 11.15
CA HIS A 149 5.26 13.75 12.04
C HIS A 149 5.27 12.24 11.80
N LEU A 150 5.78 11.48 12.77
CA LEU A 150 5.92 10.03 12.66
C LEU A 150 4.57 9.34 12.40
N ARG A 151 3.49 9.79 13.05
CA ARG A 151 2.16 9.17 12.89
C ARG A 151 1.60 9.40 11.49
N THR A 152 1.88 10.54 10.86
CA THR A 152 1.44 10.79 9.47
C THR A 152 2.19 9.87 8.49
N VAL A 153 3.52 9.79 8.60
CA VAL A 153 4.33 8.84 7.81
C VAL A 153 3.85 7.40 8.05
N MET A 154 3.54 7.06 9.30
CA MET A 154 3.05 5.73 9.64
C MET A 154 1.66 5.43 9.06
N LYS A 155 0.71 6.37 9.09
CA LYS A 155 -0.59 6.20 8.43
C LYS A 155 -0.41 5.93 6.93
N HIS A 156 0.47 6.68 6.28
CA HIS A 156 0.81 6.51 4.87
C HIS A 156 1.30 5.08 4.58
N GLU A 157 2.31 4.63 5.34
CA GLU A 157 2.87 3.29 5.16
C GLU A 157 1.88 2.17 5.52
N LEU A 158 1.00 2.40 6.49
CA LEU A 158 -0.07 1.45 6.80
C LEU A 158 -1.09 1.35 5.66
N LEU A 159 -1.43 2.44 4.97
CA LEU A 159 -2.30 2.38 3.77
C LEU A 159 -1.64 1.59 2.63
N HIS A 160 -0.34 1.81 2.42
CA HIS A 160 0.46 0.94 1.55
C HIS A 160 0.43 -0.51 2.04
N GLY A 161 0.55 -0.78 3.33
CA GLY A 161 0.45 -2.12 3.92
C GLY A 161 -0.92 -2.78 3.74
N ILE A 162 -2.00 -1.97 3.75
CA ILE A 162 -3.37 -2.44 3.62
C ILE A 162 -3.65 -2.88 2.20
N ILE A 163 -3.60 -1.99 1.20
CA ILE A 163 -3.89 -2.34 -0.21
C ILE A 163 -3.59 -1.21 -1.21
N PHE A 164 -3.23 -0.02 -0.73
CA PHE A 164 -3.00 1.17 -1.55
C PHE A 164 -1.63 1.09 -2.23
N ALA A 165 -1.39 0.12 -3.11
CA ALA A 165 -0.15 0.06 -3.89
C ALA A 165 -0.32 -0.81 -5.13
N GLY A 166 0.14 -0.31 -6.27
CA GLY A 166 0.18 -1.05 -7.52
C GLY A 166 1.38 -2.00 -7.60
N SER A 167 1.42 -2.77 -8.67
CA SER A 167 2.61 -3.52 -9.09
C SER A 167 3.12 -3.09 -10.47
N VAL A 168 2.53 -2.03 -11.02
CA VAL A 168 2.96 -1.44 -12.28
C VAL A 168 4.36 -0.86 -12.10
N ARG A 169 5.31 -1.31 -12.91
CA ARG A 169 6.70 -0.86 -12.85
C ARG A 169 7.33 -0.78 -14.24
N LYS A 170 8.39 0.01 -14.37
CA LYS A 170 9.21 0.05 -15.59
C LYS A 170 10.52 -0.71 -15.35
N TRP A 171 10.78 -1.73 -16.16
CA TRP A 171 12.00 -2.55 -16.13
C TRP A 171 12.56 -2.67 -17.55
N ASN A 172 13.85 -2.34 -17.76
CA ASN A 172 14.50 -2.39 -19.08
C ASN A 172 13.70 -1.70 -20.20
N ASN A 173 13.18 -0.50 -19.95
CA ASN A 173 12.29 0.25 -20.86
C ASN A 173 10.96 -0.42 -21.22
N GLN A 174 10.61 -1.50 -20.55
CA GLN A 174 9.34 -2.17 -20.69
C GLN A 174 8.48 -1.93 -19.45
N TRP A 175 7.21 -1.64 -19.66
CA TRP A 175 6.25 -1.54 -18.57
C TRP A 175 5.72 -2.93 -18.24
N GLU A 176 5.75 -3.25 -16.95
CA GLU A 176 5.26 -4.49 -16.40
C GLU A 176 4.15 -4.24 -15.40
N VAL A 177 3.28 -5.23 -15.21
CA VAL A 177 2.26 -5.25 -14.17
C VAL A 177 2.10 -6.66 -13.63
N GLY A 178 1.75 -6.76 -12.35
CA GLY A 178 1.46 -8.03 -11.71
C GLY A 178 2.68 -8.91 -11.52
N PHE A 179 2.38 -10.19 -11.31
CA PHE A 179 3.35 -11.27 -11.18
C PHE A 179 3.10 -12.30 -12.28
N ASN A 180 4.15 -12.65 -13.03
CA ASN A 180 4.08 -13.71 -14.03
C ASN A 180 4.32 -15.05 -13.35
N SER A 181 3.37 -15.96 -13.49
CA SER A 181 3.54 -17.34 -13.02
C SER A 181 2.96 -18.31 -14.04
N PHE A 182 3.76 -19.29 -14.47
CA PHE A 182 3.41 -20.27 -15.49
C PHE A 182 2.89 -19.65 -16.81
N GLY A 183 3.48 -18.51 -17.23
CA GLY A 183 3.12 -17.84 -18.47
C GLY A 183 1.80 -17.06 -18.42
N LYS A 184 1.18 -16.95 -17.24
CA LYS A 184 -0.01 -16.12 -17.00
C LYS A 184 0.34 -14.94 -16.12
N CYS A 185 -0.36 -13.83 -16.35
CA CYS A 185 -0.23 -12.65 -15.52
C CYS A 185 -1.32 -12.56 -14.47
N TYR A 186 -0.90 -12.23 -13.25
CA TYR A 186 -1.78 -12.02 -12.13
C TYR A 186 -1.55 -10.59 -11.62
N PRO A 187 -2.42 -9.63 -11.96
CA PRO A 187 -2.31 -8.26 -11.47
C PRO A 187 -2.70 -8.18 -9.99
N ARG A 188 -2.35 -7.07 -9.31
CA ARG A 188 -2.96 -6.77 -8.01
C ARG A 188 -4.36 -6.19 -8.20
N LEU A 189 -5.22 -6.31 -7.20
CA LEU A 189 -6.54 -5.67 -7.19
C LEU A 189 -6.46 -4.16 -7.46
N TYR A 190 -5.44 -3.49 -6.93
CA TYR A 190 -5.19 -2.08 -7.22
C TYR A 190 -4.98 -1.80 -8.72
N ASP A 191 -4.17 -2.63 -9.39
CA ASP A 191 -3.84 -2.46 -10.81
C ASP A 191 -5.09 -2.60 -11.72
N THR A 192 -6.05 -3.43 -11.32
CA THR A 192 -7.28 -3.65 -12.11
C THR A 192 -8.21 -2.45 -12.14
N LEU A 193 -8.00 -1.48 -11.24
CA LEU A 193 -8.79 -0.26 -11.15
C LEU A 193 -8.20 0.91 -11.94
N ILE A 194 -6.94 0.80 -12.37
CA ILE A 194 -6.24 1.92 -13.03
C ILE A 194 -6.78 2.10 -14.45
N ARG A 195 -7.13 3.35 -14.77
CA ARG A 195 -7.64 3.79 -16.06
C ARG A 195 -6.83 4.95 -16.63
N PHE A 196 -6.82 5.07 -17.96
CA PHE A 196 -6.39 6.30 -18.63
C PHE A 196 -7.47 7.39 -18.51
N SER A 197 -7.17 8.61 -18.97
CA SER A 197 -8.10 9.75 -18.97
C SER A 197 -9.38 9.51 -19.80
N ASP A 198 -9.33 8.64 -20.80
CA ASP A 198 -10.48 8.21 -21.60
C ASP A 198 -11.30 7.07 -20.95
N ASN A 199 -11.00 6.77 -19.68
CA ASN A 199 -11.59 5.71 -18.87
C ASN A 199 -11.32 4.28 -19.38
N THR A 200 -10.37 4.10 -20.32
CA THR A 200 -9.93 2.76 -20.73
C THR A 200 -8.99 2.15 -19.71
N SER A 201 -9.06 0.83 -19.53
CA SER A 201 -8.20 0.08 -18.62
C SER A 201 -6.76 0.02 -19.10
N ILE A 202 -5.80 0.18 -18.18
CA ILE A 202 -4.38 -0.11 -18.49
C ILE A 202 -4.15 -1.61 -18.75
N LEU A 203 -5.03 -2.45 -18.19
CA LEU A 203 -5.06 -3.89 -18.42
C LEU A 203 -5.98 -4.21 -19.60
N SER A 204 -5.49 -5.00 -20.55
CA SER A 204 -6.23 -5.63 -21.64
C SER A 204 -6.68 -7.05 -21.25
N PRO A 205 -7.76 -7.59 -21.87
CA PRO A 205 -8.27 -8.94 -21.55
C PRO A 205 -7.25 -10.09 -21.69
N ASN A 206 -6.17 -9.87 -22.44
CA ASN A 206 -5.07 -10.82 -22.66
C ASN A 206 -3.72 -10.21 -22.24
N THR A 207 -3.71 -9.33 -21.24
CA THR A 207 -2.47 -8.73 -20.74
C THR A 207 -1.52 -9.83 -20.27
N SER A 208 -0.43 -10.02 -21.02
CA SER A 208 0.80 -10.56 -20.44
C SER A 208 1.26 -9.58 -19.36
N CYS A 209 2.11 -9.99 -18.42
CA CYS A 209 2.63 -9.04 -17.43
C CYS A 209 3.46 -7.90 -18.01
N ASN A 210 3.54 -7.81 -19.33
CA ASN A 210 4.09 -6.70 -20.08
C ASN A 210 2.96 -5.84 -20.64
N LEU A 211 2.91 -4.59 -20.23
CA LEU A 211 2.00 -3.61 -20.80
C LEU A 211 2.50 -3.22 -22.19
N ARG A 212 1.56 -3.11 -23.14
CA ARG A 212 1.87 -2.79 -24.55
C ARG A 212 2.16 -1.32 -24.78
N ARG A 213 1.73 -0.46 -23.86
CA ARG A 213 1.79 0.99 -23.99
C ARG A 213 2.83 1.53 -23.01
N ASP A 214 3.60 2.50 -23.47
CA ASP A 214 4.40 3.34 -22.59
C ASP A 214 3.47 4.19 -21.72
N LEU A 215 3.69 4.18 -20.40
CA LEU A 215 2.90 4.94 -19.44
C LEU A 215 3.56 6.25 -19.02
N GLU A 216 4.77 6.58 -19.49
CA GLU A 216 5.46 7.81 -19.09
C GLU A 216 4.63 9.07 -19.37
N GLY A 217 4.44 9.90 -18.32
CA GLY A 217 3.72 11.17 -18.39
C GLY A 217 2.22 11.06 -18.65
N TYR A 218 1.64 9.87 -18.77
CA TYR A 218 0.20 9.71 -18.96
C TYR A 218 -0.57 10.03 -17.67
N GLY A 219 -1.70 10.70 -17.83
CA GLY A 219 -2.70 10.82 -16.77
C GLY A 219 -3.34 9.45 -16.51
N LEU A 220 -3.10 8.89 -15.33
CA LEU A 220 -3.67 7.64 -14.85
C LEU A 220 -4.59 7.92 -13.67
N TYR A 221 -5.68 7.17 -13.54
CA TYR A 221 -6.74 7.48 -12.59
C TYR A 221 -7.32 6.23 -11.95
N ILE A 222 -7.80 6.38 -10.71
CA ILE A 222 -8.73 5.46 -10.05
C ILE A 222 -9.94 6.30 -9.64
N ASP A 223 -11.11 6.01 -10.24
CA ASP A 223 -12.37 6.71 -9.96
C ASP A 223 -12.27 8.25 -10.01
N GLY A 224 -11.56 8.76 -11.02
CA GLY A 224 -11.35 10.21 -11.19
C GLY A 224 -10.25 10.81 -10.32
N ILE A 225 -9.68 10.07 -9.37
CA ILE A 225 -8.50 10.51 -8.61
C ILE A 225 -7.25 10.24 -9.43
N GLN A 226 -6.52 11.30 -9.80
CA GLN A 226 -5.30 11.19 -10.58
C GLN A 226 -4.17 10.56 -9.75
N LEU A 227 -3.52 9.55 -10.31
CA LEU A 227 -2.37 8.88 -9.73
C LEU A 227 -1.08 9.66 -10.00
N TYR A 228 -0.13 9.53 -9.08
CA TYR A 228 1.20 10.10 -9.23
C TYR A 228 1.97 9.38 -10.33
N ASN A 229 2.04 9.94 -11.54
CA ASN A 229 2.77 9.34 -12.66
C ASN A 229 3.61 10.41 -13.38
N PRO A 230 4.75 10.83 -12.79
CA PRO A 230 5.63 11.79 -13.41
C PRO A 230 6.17 11.28 -14.75
N TYR A 231 6.75 12.19 -15.55
CA TYR A 231 7.33 11.83 -16.85
C TYR A 231 8.38 10.72 -16.74
N TYR A 232 9.24 10.78 -15.71
CA TYR A 232 10.22 9.74 -15.42
C TYR A 232 9.69 8.83 -14.32
N TYR A 233 9.58 7.52 -14.60
CA TYR A 233 9.14 6.53 -13.61
C TYR A 233 10.06 6.52 -12.39
N ARG A 234 9.46 6.53 -11.19
CA ARG A 234 10.13 6.41 -9.91
C ARG A 234 9.65 5.14 -9.21
N GLY A 235 10.51 4.13 -9.15
CA GLY A 235 10.20 2.86 -8.48
C GLY A 235 9.78 3.06 -7.03
N GLY A 236 8.73 2.35 -6.59
CA GLY A 236 8.17 2.48 -5.25
C GLY A 236 7.35 3.75 -4.98
N SER A 237 7.17 4.65 -5.96
CA SER A 237 6.33 5.84 -5.81
C SER A 237 5.36 6.05 -6.96
N SER A 238 5.82 5.96 -8.21
CA SER A 238 4.96 6.11 -9.39
C SER A 238 3.81 5.10 -9.36
N ILE A 239 2.59 5.59 -9.63
CA ILE A 239 1.35 4.82 -9.79
C ILE A 239 0.79 4.22 -8.48
N SER A 240 1.58 4.18 -7.41
CA SER A 240 1.13 3.78 -6.06
C SER A 240 0.68 4.93 -5.16
N HIS A 241 0.76 6.17 -5.64
CA HIS A 241 0.36 7.38 -4.94
C HIS A 241 -0.65 8.17 -5.78
N HIS A 242 -1.27 9.19 -5.21
CA HIS A 242 -2.07 10.16 -5.96
C HIS A 242 -1.33 11.50 -6.15
N TRP A 243 -1.73 12.30 -7.14
CA TRP A 243 -1.03 13.54 -7.53
C TRP A 243 -1.34 14.76 -6.63
N TYR A 244 -2.20 14.62 -5.61
CA TYR A 244 -2.66 15.74 -4.79
C TYR A 244 -1.64 16.06 -3.69
N ASN A 245 -0.97 17.20 -3.81
CA ASN A 245 0.00 17.67 -2.81
C ASN A 245 -0.69 17.92 -1.46
N ASP A 246 0.05 17.76 -0.36
CA ASP A 246 -0.44 17.96 1.02
C ASP A 246 -1.58 17.01 1.43
N HIS A 247 -1.64 15.86 0.79
CA HIS A 247 -2.53 14.76 1.13
C HIS A 247 -1.73 13.54 1.56
N LEU A 248 -2.36 12.65 2.34
CA LEU A 248 -1.69 11.56 3.02
C LEU A 248 -0.97 10.64 2.02
N MET A 249 -1.58 10.30 0.89
CA MET A 249 -0.99 9.41 -0.13
C MET A 249 -0.31 10.17 -1.29
N TYR A 250 0.20 11.37 -1.05
CA TYR A 250 1.16 12.03 -1.95
C TYR A 250 2.56 11.38 -1.75
N PRO A 251 3.38 11.20 -2.81
CA PRO A 251 4.65 10.44 -2.71
C PRO A 251 5.75 11.12 -1.88
N ASN A 252 5.57 12.39 -1.53
CA ASN A 252 6.45 13.12 -0.65
C ASN A 252 5.62 13.71 0.50
N ILE A 253 6.00 13.49 1.75
CA ILE A 253 5.35 14.18 2.87
C ILE A 253 6.26 15.32 3.31
N SER A 254 5.76 16.56 3.22
CA SER A 254 6.48 17.73 3.73
C SER A 254 6.62 17.67 5.26
N PRO A 255 7.73 18.19 5.81
CA PRO A 255 7.87 18.35 7.25
C PRO A 255 6.81 19.32 7.78
N MET A 256 6.62 19.33 9.10
CA MET A 256 5.74 20.27 9.82
C MET A 256 4.24 20.09 9.49
N LYS A 257 3.86 18.99 8.83
CA LYS A 257 2.48 18.70 8.46
C LYS A 257 1.96 17.47 9.19
N CYS A 258 0.67 17.53 9.49
CA CYS A 258 -0.09 16.43 10.04
C CYS A 258 -1.27 16.16 9.14
N LEU A 259 -1.15 15.03 8.47
CA LEU A 259 -2.11 14.60 7.47
C LEU A 259 -2.87 13.41 8.03
N ASP A 260 -4.16 13.43 7.74
CA ASP A 260 -5.13 12.37 8.01
C ASP A 260 -5.71 11.87 6.69
N LEU A 261 -6.52 10.80 6.77
CA LEU A 261 -7.28 10.30 5.63
C LEU A 261 -8.14 11.44 5.07
N ALA A 262 -7.98 11.76 3.78
CA ALA A 262 -8.79 12.75 3.11
C ALA A 262 -9.73 12.10 2.08
N HIS A 263 -10.43 12.94 1.31
CA HIS A 263 -11.40 12.51 0.30
C HIS A 263 -10.79 11.56 -0.73
N GLN A 264 -9.61 11.89 -1.25
CA GLN A 264 -8.93 11.17 -2.32
C GLN A 264 -8.57 9.74 -1.89
N GLU A 265 -8.00 9.59 -0.69
CA GLU A 265 -7.69 8.29 -0.12
C GLU A 265 -8.96 7.46 0.09
N ALA A 266 -10.00 8.07 0.66
CA ALA A 266 -11.26 7.39 0.94
C ALA A 266 -11.97 6.89 -0.33
N VAL A 267 -11.94 7.66 -1.43
CA VAL A 267 -12.50 7.25 -2.73
C VAL A 267 -11.76 6.03 -3.29
N ILE A 268 -10.43 6.05 -3.29
CA ILE A 268 -9.62 4.93 -3.78
C ILE A 268 -9.85 3.69 -2.89
N LEU A 269 -9.82 3.85 -1.57
CA LEU A 269 -10.08 2.77 -0.61
C LEU A 269 -11.47 2.16 -0.80
N ALA A 270 -12.50 2.98 -1.07
CA ALA A 270 -13.84 2.52 -1.37
C ALA A 270 -13.92 1.64 -2.63
N LYS A 271 -13.14 1.95 -3.67
CA LYS A 271 -13.03 1.07 -4.86
C LYS A 271 -12.26 -0.21 -4.58
N LEU A 272 -11.29 -0.13 -3.69
CA LEU A 272 -10.57 -1.30 -3.18
C LEU A 272 -11.42 -2.10 -2.19
N GLY A 273 -12.65 -1.69 -1.92
CA GLY A 273 -13.63 -2.44 -1.13
C GLY A 273 -13.57 -2.16 0.38
N LEU A 274 -12.91 -1.09 0.80
CA LEU A 274 -12.83 -0.60 2.18
C LEU A 274 -13.77 0.58 2.38
N GLU A 275 -14.68 0.47 3.33
CA GLU A 275 -15.57 1.59 3.68
C GLU A 275 -14.89 2.45 4.72
N CYS A 276 -14.72 3.73 4.40
CA CYS A 276 -14.06 4.71 5.26
C CYS A 276 -14.93 5.96 5.44
N THR A 277 -14.84 6.59 6.61
CA THR A 277 -15.52 7.84 6.95
C THR A 277 -14.46 8.93 7.14
N VAL A 278 -14.62 10.04 6.42
CA VAL A 278 -13.76 11.23 6.52
C VAL A 278 -14.65 12.42 6.84
N GLY A 279 -14.40 13.06 7.99
CA GLY A 279 -15.31 14.05 8.54
C GLY A 279 -16.70 13.45 8.75
N ASN A 280 -17.71 14.02 8.10
CA ASN A 280 -19.11 13.55 8.18
C ASN A 280 -19.53 12.69 6.98
N THR A 281 -18.60 12.33 6.09
CA THR A 281 -18.91 11.62 4.83
C THR A 281 -18.37 10.20 4.87
N THR A 282 -19.26 9.21 4.70
CA THR A 282 -18.89 7.80 4.54
C THR A 282 -18.83 7.43 3.06
N TYR A 283 -17.69 6.89 2.65
CA TYR A 283 -17.43 6.39 1.30
C TYR A 283 -17.71 4.89 1.27
N LYS A 284 -18.79 4.50 0.60
CA LYS A 284 -19.25 3.10 0.56
C LYS A 284 -18.47 2.31 -0.46
N SER A 285 -18.25 1.03 -0.16
CA SER A 285 -17.52 0.13 -1.02
C SER A 285 -18.28 -0.08 -2.35
N GLY A 286 -17.61 0.19 -3.46
CA GLY A 286 -18.15 -0.02 -4.81
C GLY A 286 -17.96 -1.45 -5.33
N ALA A 287 -17.25 -2.31 -4.58
CA ALA A 287 -16.94 -3.67 -4.98
C ALA A 287 -18.23 -4.50 -5.14
N SER A 288 -18.52 -4.92 -6.37
CA SER A 288 -19.64 -5.78 -6.71
C SER A 288 -19.62 -7.06 -5.86
N LYS A 289 -20.73 -7.36 -5.18
CA LYS A 289 -20.92 -8.58 -4.35
C LYS A 289 -20.89 -9.90 -5.16
N ASN A 290 -20.58 -9.88 -6.46
CA ASN A 290 -20.84 -10.99 -7.37
C ASN A 290 -19.71 -12.01 -7.57
N GLU A 291 -18.53 -11.90 -6.94
CA GLU A 291 -17.38 -12.74 -7.36
C GLU A 291 -17.02 -13.98 -6.53
N TYR A 292 -17.65 -14.25 -5.37
CA TYR A 292 -17.20 -15.36 -4.50
C TYR A 292 -18.08 -16.61 -4.46
N ARG A 293 -18.97 -16.81 -5.45
CA ARG A 293 -19.77 -18.03 -5.56
C ARG A 293 -19.40 -18.83 -6.80
N GLY A 294 -18.57 -19.88 -6.63
CA GLY A 294 -18.82 -21.09 -7.40
C GLY A 294 -17.70 -21.73 -8.23
N ILE A 295 -16.40 -21.52 -7.95
CA ILE A 295 -15.35 -22.26 -8.69
C ILE A 295 -14.60 -23.27 -7.81
N LEU A 296 -14.51 -23.06 -6.49
CA LEU A 296 -13.78 -24.01 -5.64
C LEU A 296 -14.46 -25.39 -5.53
N PHE A 297 -15.79 -25.48 -5.69
CA PHE A 297 -16.52 -26.76 -5.56
C PHE A 297 -16.34 -27.70 -6.77
N ILE A 298 -16.07 -27.17 -7.96
CA ILE A 298 -15.97 -27.99 -9.18
C ILE A 298 -14.61 -28.70 -9.23
N PHE A 299 -13.53 -28.05 -8.78
CA PHE A 299 -12.20 -28.67 -8.77
C PHE A 299 -12.06 -29.78 -7.72
N THR A 300 -12.68 -29.64 -6.54
CA THR A 300 -12.68 -30.74 -5.55
C THR A 300 -13.50 -31.94 -6.03
N LEU A 301 -14.62 -31.72 -6.75
CA LEU A 301 -15.45 -32.82 -7.25
C LEU A 301 -14.77 -33.60 -8.39
N ILE A 302 -14.09 -32.90 -9.31
CA ILE A 302 -13.40 -33.56 -10.43
C ILE A 302 -12.19 -34.36 -9.95
N ILE A 303 -11.50 -33.93 -8.89
CA ILE A 303 -10.38 -34.67 -8.29
C ILE A 303 -10.85 -35.85 -7.44
N LEU A 304 -12.07 -35.82 -6.87
CA LEU A 304 -12.65 -36.94 -6.14
C LEU A 304 -13.27 -38.01 -7.06
N LEU A 305 -13.52 -37.68 -8.33
CA LEU A 305 -14.12 -38.59 -9.32
C LEU A 305 -13.08 -39.29 -10.23
N TYR A 306 -11.77 -39.06 -10.03
CA TYR A 306 -10.66 -39.65 -10.82
C TYR A 306 -9.42 -40.04 -9.98
#